data_AF-A0A7K4DGP6-F1
#
_entry.id   AF-A0A7K4DGP6-F1
#
_cell.length_a   1.000
_cell.length_b   1.000
_cell.length_c   1.000
_cell.angle_alpha   90.00
_cell.angle_beta   90.00
_cell.angle_gamma   90.00
#
_symmetry.space_group_name_H-M   'P 1'
#
loop_
_entity.id
_entity.type
_entity.pdbx_description
1 polymer ?
#
loop_
_entity_poly.entity_id
_entity_poly.type
_entity_poly.pdbx_seq_one_letter_code
_entity_poly.pdbx_strand_id
1 'polypeptide(L)' 'DVNEEGTEAAAATGVVVGPVSAPPTAVPVFRADHPFVFLIMEKDSGTILFMGRVTNPMEA' A
#
# COMPACT_ATOMS: atom_id res chain seq x y z
N ASP A 1 1.32 -16.67 -2.31
CA ASP A 1 1.99 -16.06 -3.46
C ASP A 1 1.51 -14.61 -3.58
N VAL A 2 2.45 -13.68 -3.74
CA VAL A 2 2.21 -12.23 -3.86
C VAL A 2 2.99 -11.76 -5.07
N ASN A 3 2.31 -11.27 -6.10
CA ASN A 3 2.90 -10.82 -7.35
C ASN A 3 2.19 -9.56 -7.85
N GLU A 4 2.66 -9.01 -8.96
CA GLU A 4 2.11 -7.81 -9.59
C GLU A 4 0.74 -8.05 -10.26
N GLU A 5 0.29 -9.31 -10.34
CA GLU A 5 -1.00 -9.67 -10.90
C GLU A 5 -2.11 -9.48 -9.86
N GLY A 6 -2.88 -8.41 -10.03
CA GLY A 6 -3.99 -8.04 -9.17
C GLY A 6 -4.99 -7.12 -9.87
N THR A 7 -6.11 -6.82 -9.20
CA THR A 7 -7.14 -5.91 -9.70
C THR A 7 -6.65 -4.46 -9.63
N GLU A 8 -6.42 -3.90 -10.82
CA GLU A 8 -6.32 -2.47 -11.14
C GLU A 8 -5.42 -1.66 -10.19
N ALA A 9 -4.18 -1.43 -10.63
CA ALA A 9 -3.35 -0.37 -10.08
C ALA A 9 -4.16 0.93 -10.15
N ALA A 10 -4.68 1.37 -8.99
CA ALA A 10 -5.34 2.65 -8.87
C ALA A 10 -4.28 3.69 -9.22
N ALA A 11 -4.28 4.11 -10.49
CA ALA A 11 -3.53 5.23 -10.98
C ALA A 11 -4.06 6.45 -10.22
N ALA A 12 -3.48 6.70 -9.05
CA ALA A 12 -3.72 7.89 -8.24
C ALA A 12 -3.06 9.07 -8.95
N THR A 13 -3.54 9.40 -10.15
CA THR A 13 -3.33 10.69 -10.78
C THR A 13 -4.19 11.70 -10.05
N GLY A 14 -3.85 11.97 -8.80
CA GLY A 14 -4.29 13.18 -8.12
C GLY A 14 -3.55 14.34 -8.79
N VAL A 15 -4.16 14.95 -9.80
CA VAL A 15 -3.70 16.25 -10.30
C VAL A 15 -3.81 17.21 -9.12
N VAL A 16 -2.68 17.50 -8.47
CA VAL A 16 -2.62 18.52 -7.41
C VAL A 16 -2.74 19.87 -8.12
N VAL A 17 -3.97 20.40 -8.22
CA VAL A 17 -4.17 21.82 -8.55
C VAL A 17 -3.85 22.62 -7.30
N GLY A 18 -2.56 22.89 -7.09
CA GLY A 18 -2.03 23.72 -6.01
C GLY A 18 -1.36 24.98 -6.56
N PRO A 19 -1.28 26.08 -5.78
CA PRO A 19 -0.51 27.25 -6.17
C PRO A 19 0.96 26.85 -6.42
N VAL A 20 1.54 27.24 -7.55
CA VAL A 20 2.95 26.99 -7.94
C VAL A 20 3.98 27.54 -6.94
N SER A 21 3.54 28.39 -6.01
CA SER A 21 4.34 28.95 -4.93
C SER A 21 4.31 28.15 -3.62
N ALA A 22 3.44 27.14 -3.49
CA ALA A 22 3.46 26.25 -2.33
C ALA A 22 4.50 25.13 -2.54
N PRO A 23 5.32 24.81 -1.53
CA PRO A 23 6.15 23.61 -1.58
C PRO A 23 5.24 22.40 -1.87
N PRO A 24 5.61 21.49 -2.79
CA PRO A 24 4.83 20.28 -3.01
C PRO A 24 4.66 19.59 -1.67
N THR A 25 3.42 19.26 -1.31
CA THR A 25 3.15 18.39 -0.17
C THR A 25 3.93 17.11 -0.42
N ALA A 26 4.92 16.82 0.43
CA ALA A 26 5.76 15.65 0.26
C ALA A 26 4.87 14.40 0.27
N VAL A 27 4.81 13.69 -0.86
CA VAL A 27 4.11 12.41 -0.93
C VAL A 27 4.85 11.46 0.01
N PRO A 28 4.16 10.83 0.98
CA PRO A 28 4.82 9.89 1.88
C PRO A 28 5.37 8.71 1.07
N VAL A 29 6.64 8.38 1.32
CA VAL A 29 7.31 7.23 0.70
C VAL A 29 7.10 6.01 1.61
N PHE A 30 6.45 4.99 1.09
CA PHE A 30 6.31 3.69 1.77
C PHE A 30 7.32 2.69 1.20
N ARG A 31 8.13 2.08 2.08
CA ARG A 31 9.10 1.03 1.72
C ARG A 31 8.91 -0.16 2.66
N ALA A 32 8.48 -1.28 2.12
CA ALA A 32 8.36 -2.55 2.84
C ALA A 32 9.65 -3.38 2.68
N ASP A 33 10.81 -2.78 2.98
CA ASP A 33 12.15 -3.38 2.84
C ASP A 33 12.67 -4.01 4.16
N HIS A 34 11.79 -4.20 5.14
CA HIS A 34 12.06 -4.75 6.47
C HIS A 34 10.79 -5.42 7.01
N PRO A 35 10.86 -6.20 8.12
CA PRO A 35 9.71 -6.97 8.58
C PRO A 35 8.44 -6.13 8.80
N PHE A 36 7.32 -6.62 8.28
CA PHE A 36 6.02 -5.95 8.36
C PHE A 36 4.88 -6.93 8.68
N VAL A 37 3.75 -6.37 9.14
CA VAL A 37 2.50 -7.11 9.37
C VAL A 37 1.54 -6.78 8.25
N PHE A 38 0.73 -7.76 7.82
CA PHE A 38 -0.30 -7.56 6.81
C PHE A 38 -1.64 -8.14 7.28
N LEU A 39 -2.72 -7.55 6.77
CA LEU A 39 -4.08 -8.03 6.93
C LEU A 39 -4.77 -7.98 5.57
N ILE A 40 -5.50 -9.02 5.24
CA ILE A 40 -6.47 -9.03 4.15
C ILE A 40 -7.83 -9.05 4.81
N MET A 41 -8.65 -8.05 4.52
CA MET A 41 -9.89 -7.81 5.24
C MET A 41 -11.01 -7.45 4.26
N GLU A 42 -12.21 -7.95 4.54
CA GLU A 42 -13.43 -7.51 3.89
C GLU A 42 -13.75 -6.09 4.40
N LYS A 43 -13.97 -5.16 3.47
CA LYS A 43 -13.92 -3.73 3.74
C LYS A 43 -15.11 -3.23 4.56
N ASP A 44 -16.30 -3.76 4.32
CA ASP A 44 -17.54 -3.20 4.88
C ASP A 44 -17.84 -3.73 6.29
N SER A 45 -17.58 -5.02 6.53
CA SER A 45 -17.71 -5.67 7.85
C SER A 45 -16.43 -5.58 8.69
N GLY A 46 -15.28 -5.30 8.08
CA GLY A 46 -13.98 -5.34 8.74
C GLY A 46 -13.50 -6.76 9.08
N THR A 47 -14.15 -7.79 8.53
CA THR A 47 -13.79 -9.19 8.80
C THR A 47 -12.39 -9.46 8.28
N ILE A 48 -11.51 -9.94 9.17
CA ILE A 48 -10.15 -10.36 8.81
C ILE A 48 -10.24 -11.71 8.11
N LEU A 49 -9.88 -11.73 6.82
CA LEU A 49 -9.81 -12.93 6.00
C LEU A 49 -8.46 -13.63 6.19
N PHE A 50 -7.38 -12.86 6.23
CA PHE A 50 -6.02 -13.34 6.47
C PHE A 50 -5.23 -12.32 7.29
N MET A 51 -4.30 -12.80 8.10
CA MET A 51 -3.38 -11.95 8.87
C MET A 51 -2.04 -12.67 9.02
N GLY A 52 -0.95 -11.92 8.98
CA GLY A 52 0.37 -12.48 9.17
C GLY A 52 1.46 -11.43 9.29
N ARG A 53 2.70 -11.92 9.41
CA ARG A 53 3.90 -11.10 9.36
C ARG A 53 4.86 -11.68 8.34
N VAL A 54 5.55 -10.80 7.62
CA VAL A 54 6.65 -11.17 6.73
C VAL A 54 7.94 -10.77 7.43
N THR A 55 8.73 -11.75 7.83
CA THR A 55 10.07 -11.52 8.41
C THR A 55 11.19 -11.76 7.40
N ASN A 56 10.96 -12.67 6.45
CA ASN A 56 11.83 -12.93 5.31
C ASN A 56 10.95 -13.23 4.08
N PRO A 57 10.87 -12.35 3.07
CA PRO A 57 10.04 -12.57 1.88
C PRO A 57 10.56 -13.68 0.96
N MET A 58 11.82 -14.14 1.14
CA MET A 58 12.38 -15.24 0.34
C MET A 58 11.95 -16.63 0.83
N GLU A 59 11.36 -16.72 2.02
CA GLU A 59 10.81 -17.94 2.60
C GLU A 59 9.28 -18.04 2.46
N ALA A 60 8.65 -16.99 1.93
CA ALA A 60 7.20 -16.86 1.80
C ALA A 60 6.66 -17.43 0.48
#